data_AF-A0A355FML7-F1
#
_entry.id   AF-A0A355FML7-F1
#
_cell.length_a   1.000
_cell.length_b   1.000
_cell.length_c   1.000
_cell.angle_alpha   90.00
_cell.angle_beta   90.00
_cell.angle_gamma   90.00
#
_symmetry.space_group_name_H-M   'P 1'
#
loop_
_entity.id
_entity.type
_entity.pdbx_description
1 polymer ?
#
loop_
_entity_poly.entity_id
_entity_poly.type
_entity_poly.pdbx_seq_one_letter_code
_entity_poly.pdbx_strand_id
1 'polypeptide(L)' 'MPKMKTHRGAAKRFTLTGTGKIKKNKAYRSHILEKKSPERKRNLRKAELV' A
#
# COMPACT_ATOMS: atom_id res chain seq x y z
N MET A 1 26.56 -3.26 21.18
CA MET A 1 25.77 -3.88 20.08
C MET A 1 24.98 -2.78 19.37
N PRO A 2 25.11 -2.61 18.05
CA PRO A 2 24.38 -1.57 17.33
C PRO A 2 22.88 -1.91 17.21
N LYS A 3 22.02 -0.89 17.29
CA LYS A 3 20.56 -1.06 17.11
C LYS A 3 20.25 -1.40 15.64
N MET A 4 19.27 -2.27 15.42
CA MET A 4 18.75 -2.52 14.08
C MET A 4 18.14 -1.23 13.50
N LYS A 5 18.58 -0.83 12.31
CA LYS A 5 18.05 0.34 11.61
C LYS A 5 16.74 -0.03 10.94
N THR A 6 15.74 0.84 11.06
CA THR A 6 14.47 0.65 10.36
C THR A 6 14.64 0.88 8.86
N HIS A 7 14.06 0.00 8.04
CA HIS A 7 14.06 0.17 6.60
C HIS A 7 13.09 1.30 6.23
N ARG A 8 13.64 2.50 6.00
CA ARG A 8 12.85 3.72 5.76
C ARG A 8 11.94 3.63 4.54
N GLY A 9 12.31 2.83 3.53
CA GLY A 9 11.45 2.58 2.37
C GLY A 9 10.20 1.77 2.69
N ALA A 10 10.31 0.80 3.61
CA ALA A 10 9.18 -0.03 4.04
C ALA A 10 8.26 0.75 4.98
N ALA A 11 8.83 1.50 5.92
CA ALA A 11 8.07 2.34 6.85
C ALA A 11 7.18 3.38 6.14
N LYS A 12 7.56 3.83 4.93
CA LYS A 12 6.75 4.76 4.12
C LYS A 12 5.59 4.08 3.38
N ARG A 13 5.66 2.77 3.15
CA ARG A 13 4.74 2.02 2.26
C ARG A 13 3.79 1.10 3.01
N PHE A 14 4.16 0.66 4.20
CA PHE A 14 3.46 -0.34 4.99
C PHE A 14 3.12 0.21 6.37
N THR A 15 1.91 -0.05 6.83
CA THR A 15 1.45 0.34 8.17
C THR A 15 0.87 -0.87 8.90
N LEU A 16 1.21 -1.04 10.18
CA LEU A 16 0.65 -2.10 11.02
C LEU A 16 -0.77 -1.73 11.46
N THR A 17 -1.71 -2.67 11.37
CA THR A 17 -3.05 -2.53 11.95
C THR A 17 -3.04 -2.90 13.43
N GLY A 18 -4.07 -2.50 14.18
CA GLY A 18 -4.20 -2.89 15.60
C GLY A 18 -4.24 -4.40 15.85
N THR A 19 -4.57 -5.19 14.82
CA THR A 19 -4.58 -6.66 14.83
C THR A 19 -3.26 -7.29 14.38
N GLY A 20 -2.23 -6.51 14.09
CA GLY A 20 -0.92 -7.00 13.65
C GLY A 20 -0.81 -7.32 12.15
N LYS A 21 -1.85 -7.07 11.35
CA LYS A 21 -1.80 -7.23 9.88
C LYS A 21 -1.11 -6.04 9.23
N ILE A 22 -0.57 -6.25 8.02
CA ILE A 22 0.16 -5.20 7.31
C ILE A 22 -0.75 -4.59 6.24
N LYS A 23 -1.05 -3.30 6.36
CA LYS A 23 -1.83 -2.57 5.36
C LYS A 23 -0.90 -1.95 4.30
N LYS A 24 -1.27 -2.11 3.02
CA LYS A 24 -0.62 -1.49 1.85
C LYS A 24 -1.61 -0.87 0.87
N ASN A 25 -1.13 0.08 0.07
CA ASN A 25 -1.88 0.61 -1.07
C ASN A 25 -1.72 -0.31 -2.29
N LYS A 26 -2.78 -0.46 -3.09
CA LYS A 26 -2.72 -1.22 -4.35
C LYS A 26 -1.95 -0.44 -5.43
N ALA A 27 -1.21 -1.17 -6.24
CA ALA A 27 -0.46 -0.61 -7.37
C ALA A 27 -1.39 -0.22 -8.54
N TYR A 28 -0.83 0.42 -9.57
CA TYR A 28 -1.51 0.73 -10.84
C TYR A 28 -2.63 1.78 -10.80
N ARG A 29 -2.67 2.64 -9.78
CA ARG A 29 -3.61 3.78 -9.71
C ARG A 29 -2.96 5.15 -9.98
N SER A 30 -1.65 5.22 -10.18
CA SER A 30 -0.96 6.52 -10.31
C SER A 30 -1.08 7.18 -11.69
N HIS A 31 -1.11 6.41 -12.78
CA HIS A 31 -1.15 6.94 -14.15
C HIS A 31 -1.91 6.00 -15.11
N ILE A 32 -2.20 6.51 -16.31
CA ILE A 32 -2.95 5.81 -17.38
C ILE A 32 -4.30 5.34 -16.83
N LEU A 33 -5.11 6.30 -16.37
CA LEU A 33 -6.42 6.05 -15.73
C LEU A 33 -7.59 6.18 -16.70
N GLU A 34 -7.39 6.83 -17.84
CA GLU A 34 -8.41 7.09 -18.87
C GLU A 34 -8.95 5.77 -19.43
N LYS A 35 -8.06 4.86 -19.87
CA LYS A 35 -8.43 3.55 -20.42
C LYS A 35 -8.88 2.50 -19.38
N LYS A 36 -8.84 2.82 -18.07
CA LYS A 36 -9.25 1.89 -17.01
C LYS A 36 -10.72 2.08 -16.70
N SER A 37 -11.47 0.98 -16.63
CA SER A 37 -12.88 1.02 -16.24
C SER A 37 -13.07 1.69 -14.86
N PRO A 38 -14.19 2.39 -14.63
CA PRO A 38 -14.49 2.99 -13.32
C PRO A 38 -14.47 1.98 -12.18
N GLU A 39 -14.92 0.74 -12.43
CA GLU A 39 -14.90 -0.35 -11.47
C GLU A 39 -13.48 -0.74 -11.06
N ARG A 40 -12.57 -0.93 -12.04
CA ARG A 40 -11.17 -1.24 -11.75
C ARG A 40 -10.53 -0.12 -10.92
N LYS A 41 -10.79 1.14 -11.27
CA LYS A 41 -10.32 2.30 -10.48
C LYS A 41 -10.85 2.24 -9.05
N ARG A 42 -12.13 1.93 -8.83
CA ARG A 42 -12.75 1.80 -7.50
C ARG A 42 -12.07 0.72 -6.66
N ASN A 43 -11.80 -0.44 -7.24
CA ASN A 43 -11.16 -1.57 -6.54
C ASN A 43 -9.71 -1.27 -6.16
N LEU A 44 -8.98 -0.51 -7.00
CA LEU A 44 -7.62 -0.05 -6.71
C LEU A 44 -7.57 1.11 -5.70
N ARG A 45 -8.71 1.72 -5.33
CA ARG A 45 -8.75 2.78 -4.29
C ARG A 45 -8.50 2.21 -2.89
N LYS A 46 -8.99 1.01 -2.66
CA LYS A 46 -9.04 0.42 -1.32
C LYS A 46 -7.66 -0.10 -0.97
N ALA A 47 -7.20 0.23 0.24
CA ALA A 47 -6.03 -0.39 0.81
C ALA A 47 -6.28 -1.89 1.00
N GLU A 48 -5.22 -2.66 0.82
CA GLU A 48 -5.22 -4.11 0.93
C GLU A 48 -4.50 -4.51 2.21
N LEU A 49 -5.04 -5.51 2.89
CA LEU A 49 -4.39 -6.15 4.02
C LEU A 49 -3.54 -7.30 3.49
N VAL A 50 -2.29 -7.32 3.93
CA VAL A 50 -1.35 -8.45 3.86
C VAL A 50 -1.40 -9.16 5.20
#